data_AF-A0A1R0GSU4-F1
#
_entry.id   AF-A0A1R0GSU4-F1
#
_cell.length_a   1.000
_cell.length_b   1.000
_cell.length_c   1.000
_cell.angle_alpha   90.00
_cell.angle_beta   90.00
_cell.angle_gamma   90.00
#
_symmetry.space_group_name_H-M   'P 1'
#
loop_
_entity.id
_entity.type
_entity.pdbx_description
1 polymer ?
#
loop_
_entity_poly.entity_id
_entity_poly.type
_entity_poly.pdbx_seq_one_letter_code
_entity_poly.pdbx_strand_id
1 'polypeptide(L)'
;MVAQAQECSFFKAVIDKMKNKNIAKVAKSVAEFYSSCLDSIRNSSLPQSLFQGWENQILFKVSYYEAVVHYRCACDSFENGKYGAEIAHLQLALLSLDSVKSMSDQSSWFGSRLPKSFSDSFEALYRTISESLSRSSNDNDLIYLDIVPPPHELSPVSGFKMANMIVPEVISQPASFVEKEELGPPLFRALVPLVVHQAASLYEERKEQYIRLRILSPLDELSAECSK
;
A
#
# COMPACT_ATOMS: atom_id res chain seq x y z
N MET A 1 0.62 -2.72 4.25
CA MET A 1 -0.82 -2.78 4.57
C MET A 1 -1.69 -2.75 3.32
N VAL A 2 -1.69 -1.69 2.50
CA VAL A 2 -2.53 -1.64 1.27
C VAL A 2 -2.27 -2.83 0.33
N ALA A 3 -1.01 -3.23 0.14
CA ALA A 3 -0.65 -4.42 -0.64
C ALA A 3 -1.33 -5.72 -0.13
N GLN A 4 -1.37 -5.91 1.19
CA GLN A 4 -2.02 -7.07 1.83
C GLN A 4 -3.54 -7.01 1.71
N ALA A 5 -4.14 -5.81 1.78
CA ALA A 5 -5.57 -5.64 1.53
C ALA A 5 -5.93 -5.95 0.07
N GLN A 6 -5.07 -5.59 -0.89
CA GLN A 6 -5.23 -5.96 -2.28
C GLN A 6 -5.08 -7.48 -2.48
N GLU A 7 -4.19 -8.13 -1.75
CA GLU A 7 -4.05 -9.59 -1.71
C GLU A 7 -5.32 -10.29 -1.16
N CYS A 8 -5.94 -9.76 -0.10
CA CYS A 8 -7.25 -10.24 0.35
C CYS A 8 -8.33 -10.11 -0.75
N SER A 9 -8.30 -9.00 -1.49
CA SER A 9 -9.21 -8.76 -2.62
C SER A 9 -8.96 -9.74 -3.77
N PHE A 10 -7.70 -10.10 -4.01
CA PHE A 10 -7.32 -11.15 -4.96
C PHE A 10 -7.86 -12.52 -4.53
N PHE A 11 -7.67 -12.92 -3.27
CA PHE A 11 -8.22 -14.19 -2.78
C PHE A 11 -9.74 -14.24 -2.93
N LYS A 12 -10.42 -13.13 -2.61
CA LYS A 12 -11.85 -13.00 -2.83
C LYS A 12 -12.22 -13.18 -4.31
N ALA A 13 -11.52 -12.51 -5.23
CA ALA A 13 -11.77 -12.63 -6.67
C ALA A 13 -11.58 -14.07 -7.20
N VAL A 14 -10.64 -14.82 -6.62
CA VAL A 14 -10.42 -16.25 -6.95
C VAL A 14 -11.55 -17.11 -6.39
N ILE A 15 -11.96 -16.90 -5.14
CA ILE A 15 -13.08 -17.63 -4.51
C ILE A 15 -14.39 -17.38 -5.25
N ASP A 16 -14.64 -16.13 -5.65
CA ASP A 16 -15.82 -15.70 -6.40
C ASP A 16 -15.77 -16.15 -7.87
N LYS A 17 -14.71 -16.86 -8.30
CA LYS A 17 -14.50 -17.38 -9.66
C LYS A 17 -14.70 -16.31 -10.74
N MET A 18 -14.15 -15.12 -10.51
CA MET A 18 -14.17 -14.05 -11.50
C MET A 18 -13.44 -14.49 -12.79
N LYS A 19 -13.71 -13.79 -13.91
CA LYS A 19 -13.01 -14.03 -15.19
C LYS A 19 -11.49 -13.95 -15.01
N ASN A 20 -10.75 -14.85 -15.65
CA ASN A 20 -9.28 -14.93 -15.55
C ASN A 20 -8.60 -13.58 -15.84
N LYS A 21 -9.08 -12.83 -16.86
CA LYS A 21 -8.64 -11.46 -17.14
C LYS A 21 -8.77 -10.50 -15.96
N ASN A 22 -9.87 -10.55 -15.21
CA ASN A 22 -10.07 -9.66 -14.06
C ASN A 22 -9.18 -10.07 -12.89
N ILE A 23 -9.03 -11.37 -12.63
CA ILE A 23 -8.12 -11.89 -11.62
C ILE A 23 -6.68 -11.48 -11.93
N ALA A 24 -6.24 -11.55 -13.18
CA ALA A 24 -4.92 -11.12 -13.62
C ALA A 24 -4.68 -9.63 -13.33
N LYS A 25 -5.66 -8.75 -13.60
CA LYS A 25 -5.55 -7.32 -13.29
C LYS A 25 -5.44 -7.04 -11.79
N VAL A 26 -6.20 -7.76 -10.97
CA VAL A 26 -6.13 -7.63 -9.51
C VAL A 26 -4.77 -8.12 -9.01
N ALA A 27 -4.31 -9.30 -9.45
CA ALA A 27 -2.99 -9.83 -9.10
C ALA A 27 -1.85 -8.89 -9.52
N LYS A 28 -1.98 -8.23 -10.68
CA LYS A 28 -0.96 -7.29 -11.17
C LYS A 28 -0.80 -6.10 -10.24
N SER A 29 -1.92 -5.53 -9.76
CA SER A 29 -1.85 -4.46 -8.77
C SER A 29 -1.25 -4.91 -7.43
N VAL A 30 -1.40 -6.19 -7.03
CA VAL A 30 -0.74 -6.75 -5.84
C VAL A 30 0.78 -6.73 -6.04
N ALA A 31 1.27 -7.22 -7.18
CA ALA A 31 2.69 -7.21 -7.52
C ALA A 31 3.25 -5.77 -7.54
N GLU A 32 2.55 -4.82 -8.17
CA GLU A 32 2.93 -3.40 -8.21
C GLU A 32 3.04 -2.78 -6.81
N PHE A 33 2.06 -3.02 -5.94
CA PHE A 33 2.10 -2.51 -4.56
C PHE A 33 3.26 -3.11 -3.76
N TYR A 34 3.54 -4.41 -3.91
CA TYR A 34 4.70 -5.02 -3.26
C TYR A 34 6.03 -4.55 -3.85
N SER A 35 6.11 -4.30 -5.15
CA SER A 35 7.30 -3.71 -5.79
C SER A 35 7.60 -2.35 -5.20
N SER A 36 6.58 -1.49 -5.08
CA SER A 36 6.72 -0.17 -4.44
C SER A 36 7.16 -0.27 -2.98
N CYS A 37 6.68 -1.27 -2.23
CA CYS A 37 7.17 -1.55 -0.88
C CYS A 37 8.64 -1.97 -0.87
N LEU A 38 9.06 -2.83 -1.80
CA LEU A 38 10.44 -3.30 -1.92
C LEU A 38 11.39 -2.13 -2.23
N ASP A 39 11.01 -1.27 -3.16
CA ASP A 39 11.77 -0.07 -3.51
C ASP A 39 11.88 0.88 -2.32
N SER A 40 10.80 1.03 -1.54
CA SER A 40 10.81 1.86 -0.33
C SER A 40 11.75 1.31 0.74
N ILE A 41 11.84 -0.01 0.89
CA ILE A 41 12.76 -0.65 1.85
C ILE A 41 14.21 -0.44 1.40
N ARG A 42 14.51 -0.65 0.11
CA ARG A 42 15.87 -0.53 -0.44
C ARG A 42 16.40 0.89 -0.42
N ASN A 43 15.51 1.88 -0.57
CA ASN A 43 15.87 3.30 -0.56
C ASN A 43 15.72 3.96 0.83
N SER A 44 15.36 3.20 1.86
CA SER A 44 15.14 3.73 3.21
C SER A 44 16.45 4.13 3.89
N SER A 45 16.44 5.26 4.59
CA SER A 45 17.54 5.66 5.49
C SER A 45 17.46 5.00 6.88
N LEU A 46 16.47 4.14 7.11
CA LEU A 46 16.26 3.45 8.38
C LEU A 46 17.22 2.25 8.52
N PRO A 47 17.58 1.85 9.75
CA PRO A 47 18.43 0.69 9.99
C PRO A 47 17.86 -0.60 9.38
N GLN A 48 18.67 -1.30 8.58
CA GLN A 48 18.28 -2.57 7.91
C GLN A 48 17.81 -3.66 8.89
N SER A 49 18.24 -3.58 10.16
CA SER A 49 17.83 -4.51 11.23
C SER A 49 16.32 -4.48 11.49
N LEU A 50 15.64 -3.35 11.25
CA LEU A 50 14.19 -3.24 11.42
C LEU A 50 13.41 -4.03 10.36
N PHE A 51 14.01 -4.29 9.21
CA PHE A 51 13.38 -4.97 8.06
C PHE A 51 13.88 -6.39 7.87
N GLN A 52 14.57 -6.97 8.86
CA GLN A 52 15.20 -8.26 8.70
C GLN A 52 14.17 -9.35 8.35
N GLY A 53 14.29 -9.93 7.15
CA GLY A 53 13.37 -10.94 6.61
C GLY A 53 12.20 -10.39 5.81
N TRP A 54 11.81 -9.11 5.98
CA TRP A 54 10.71 -8.51 5.22
C TRP A 54 11.07 -8.31 3.75
N GLU A 55 12.30 -7.91 3.45
CA GLU A 55 12.75 -7.75 2.07
C GLU A 55 12.57 -9.04 1.26
N ASN A 56 13.01 -10.17 1.81
CA ASN A 56 12.89 -11.48 1.15
C ASN A 56 11.43 -11.93 1.02
N GLN A 57 10.62 -11.72 2.05
CA GLN A 57 9.18 -12.04 2.00
C GLN A 57 8.47 -11.21 0.93
N ILE A 58 8.78 -9.92 0.84
CA ILE A 58 8.18 -9.01 -0.14
C ILE A 58 8.67 -9.37 -1.54
N LEU A 59 9.97 -9.59 -1.74
CA LEU A 59 10.54 -10.01 -3.02
C LEU A 59 9.94 -11.33 -3.52
N PHE A 60 9.74 -12.30 -2.61
CA PHE A 60 9.02 -13.53 -2.92
C PHE A 60 7.61 -13.22 -3.43
N LYS A 61 6.86 -12.38 -2.71
CA LYS A 61 5.49 -12.03 -3.08
C LYS A 61 5.42 -11.31 -4.42
N VAL A 62 6.34 -10.38 -4.71
CA VAL A 62 6.40 -9.70 -6.02
C VAL A 62 6.47 -10.73 -7.13
N SER A 63 7.47 -11.62 -7.08
CA SER A 63 7.71 -12.59 -8.15
C SER A 63 6.61 -13.65 -8.23
N TYR A 64 6.08 -14.09 -7.09
CA TYR A 64 4.93 -14.99 -7.02
C TYR A 64 3.68 -14.38 -7.69
N TYR A 65 3.35 -13.12 -7.37
CA TYR A 65 2.18 -12.48 -7.95
C TYR A 65 2.38 -12.13 -9.44
N GLU A 66 3.59 -11.80 -9.88
CA GLU A 66 3.90 -11.71 -11.33
C GLU A 66 3.65 -13.06 -12.03
N ALA A 67 4.11 -14.17 -11.45
CA ALA A 67 3.84 -15.50 -11.99
C ALA A 67 2.33 -15.79 -12.09
N VAL A 68 1.57 -15.45 -11.05
CA VAL A 68 0.11 -15.60 -11.03
C VAL A 68 -0.56 -14.75 -12.12
N VAL A 69 -0.09 -13.52 -12.37
CA VAL A 69 -0.59 -12.68 -13.46
C VAL A 69 -0.42 -13.38 -14.79
N HIS A 70 0.80 -13.82 -15.09
CA HIS A 70 1.10 -14.51 -16.34
C HIS A 70 0.31 -15.81 -16.49
N TYR A 71 0.18 -16.60 -15.43
CA TYR A 71 -0.65 -17.82 -15.45
C TYR A 71 -2.12 -17.52 -15.75
N ARG A 72 -2.71 -16.48 -15.14
CA ARG A 72 -4.11 -16.10 -15.41
C ARG A 72 -4.30 -15.54 -16.81
N CYS A 73 -3.31 -14.83 -17.35
CA CYS A 73 -3.31 -14.41 -18.75
C CYS A 73 -3.17 -15.58 -19.73
N ALA A 74 -2.40 -16.62 -19.38
CA ALA A 74 -2.34 -17.85 -20.14
C ALA A 74 -3.71 -18.54 -20.20
N CYS A 75 -4.41 -18.68 -19.06
CA CYS A 75 -5.76 -19.22 -19.03
C CYS A 75 -6.75 -18.39 -19.88
N ASP A 76 -6.67 -17.06 -19.83
CA ASP A 76 -7.51 -16.18 -20.68
C ASP A 76 -7.16 -16.34 -22.18
N SER A 77 -5.89 -16.54 -22.52
CA SER A 77 -5.45 -16.77 -23.91
C SER A 77 -5.92 -18.12 -24.44
N PHE A 78 -5.86 -19.16 -23.62
CA PHE A 78 -6.40 -20.49 -23.91
C PHE A 78 -7.91 -20.44 -24.20
N GLU A 79 -8.69 -19.76 -23.34
CA GLU A 79 -10.14 -19.58 -23.53
C GLU A 79 -10.47 -18.83 -24.84
N ASN A 80 -9.57 -17.98 -25.32
CA ASN A 80 -9.72 -17.21 -26.56
C ASN A 80 -9.07 -17.89 -27.79
N GLY A 81 -8.54 -19.11 -27.65
CA GLY A 81 -7.91 -19.86 -28.75
C GLY A 81 -6.57 -19.29 -29.23
N LYS A 82 -5.86 -18.54 -28.38
CA LYS A 82 -4.53 -17.97 -28.68
C LYS A 82 -3.42 -18.80 -28.01
N TYR A 83 -3.11 -19.94 -28.61
CA TYR A 83 -2.22 -20.95 -28.02
C TYR A 83 -0.75 -20.52 -27.99
N GLY A 84 -0.30 -19.76 -29.01
CA GLY A 84 1.07 -19.22 -29.00
C GLY A 84 1.27 -18.25 -27.83
N ALA A 85 0.32 -17.33 -27.63
CA ALA A 85 0.36 -16.35 -26.54
C ALA A 85 0.26 -17.02 -25.15
N GLU A 86 -0.54 -18.08 -25.02
CA GLU A 86 -0.61 -18.89 -23.81
C GLU A 86 0.75 -19.45 -23.41
N ILE A 87 1.47 -20.09 -24.34
CA ILE A 87 2.81 -20.66 -24.09
C ILE A 87 3.78 -19.57 -23.68
N ALA A 88 3.78 -18.43 -24.37
CA ALA A 88 4.64 -17.30 -24.03
C ALA A 88 4.38 -16.78 -22.60
N HIS A 89 3.11 -16.67 -22.19
CA HIS A 89 2.75 -16.31 -20.83
C HIS A 89 3.21 -17.36 -19.81
N LEU A 90 3.04 -18.66 -20.08
CA LEU A 90 3.48 -19.74 -19.18
C LEU A 90 5.00 -19.77 -19.00
N GLN A 91 5.77 -19.53 -20.07
CA GLN A 91 7.23 -19.42 -20.01
C GLN A 91 7.67 -18.25 -19.12
N LEU A 92 7.04 -17.08 -19.28
CA LEU A 92 7.31 -15.92 -18.42
C LEU A 92 6.94 -16.18 -16.95
N ALA A 93 5.85 -16.91 -16.70
CA ALA A 93 5.45 -17.29 -15.36
C ALA A 93 6.52 -18.18 -14.70
N LEU A 94 7.06 -19.19 -15.40
CA LEU A 94 8.16 -20.01 -14.88
C LEU A 94 9.42 -19.20 -14.60
N LEU A 95 9.83 -18.32 -15.53
CA LEU A 95 10.99 -17.45 -15.34
C LEU A 95 10.87 -16.58 -14.07
N SER A 96 9.68 -16.04 -13.80
CA SER A 96 9.43 -15.27 -12.58
C SER A 96 9.52 -16.13 -11.31
N LEU A 97 9.06 -17.38 -11.33
CA LEU A 97 9.19 -18.30 -10.20
C LEU A 97 10.63 -18.79 -9.99
N ASP A 98 11.36 -19.07 -11.07
CA ASP A 98 12.75 -19.52 -11.01
C ASP A 98 13.66 -18.50 -10.33
N SER A 99 13.35 -17.20 -10.46
CA SER A 99 14.08 -16.13 -9.77
C SER A 99 14.03 -16.22 -8.23
N VAL A 100 13.01 -16.89 -7.69
CA VAL A 100 12.77 -17.03 -6.25
C VAL A 100 12.90 -18.48 -5.76
N LYS A 101 13.18 -19.42 -6.66
CA LYS A 101 13.31 -20.86 -6.34
C LYS A 101 14.35 -21.15 -5.24
N SER A 102 15.46 -20.43 -5.24
CA SER A 102 16.50 -20.54 -4.21
C SER A 102 16.07 -20.00 -2.84
N MET A 103 15.08 -19.10 -2.82
CA MET A 103 14.50 -18.54 -1.59
C MET A 103 13.39 -19.43 -1.05
N SER A 104 12.67 -20.16 -1.90
CA SER A 104 11.65 -21.12 -1.47
C SER A 104 12.22 -22.41 -0.88
N ASP A 105 13.46 -22.74 -1.20
CA ASP A 105 14.12 -23.95 -0.68
C ASP A 105 14.32 -23.86 0.84
N GLN A 106 13.59 -24.69 1.59
CA GLN A 106 13.63 -24.76 3.05
C GLN A 106 15.01 -25.15 3.60
N SER A 107 15.88 -25.76 2.77
CA SER A 107 17.26 -26.08 3.14
C SER A 107 18.19 -24.86 3.08
N SER A 108 17.78 -23.80 2.40
CA SER A 108 18.48 -22.52 2.35
C SER A 108 18.26 -21.73 3.64
N TRP A 109 19.30 -21.03 4.09
CA TRP A 109 19.25 -20.09 5.22
C TRP A 109 18.07 -19.09 5.11
N PHE A 110 17.69 -18.75 3.88
CA PHE A 110 16.58 -17.85 3.58
C PHE A 110 15.22 -18.55 3.60
N GLY A 111 15.13 -19.80 3.13
CA GLY A 111 13.87 -20.56 3.13
C GLY A 111 13.43 -20.99 4.51
N SER A 112 14.37 -21.29 5.42
CA SER A 112 14.08 -21.56 6.84
C SER A 112 13.35 -20.41 7.56
N ARG A 113 13.48 -19.17 7.05
CA ARG A 113 12.84 -17.97 7.60
C ARG A 113 11.49 -17.64 6.92
N LEU A 114 11.14 -18.32 5.83
CA LEU A 114 9.84 -18.16 5.18
C LEU A 114 8.82 -19.11 5.81
N PRO A 115 7.55 -18.67 6.01
CA PRO A 115 6.52 -19.57 6.49
C PRO A 115 6.31 -20.73 5.51
N LYS A 116 6.10 -21.95 6.02
CA LYS A 116 5.89 -23.16 5.19
C LYS A 116 4.80 -23.00 4.14
N SER A 117 3.73 -22.26 4.47
CA SER A 117 2.64 -21.96 3.54
C SER A 117 3.09 -21.28 2.23
N PHE A 118 4.19 -20.53 2.26
CA PHE A 118 4.76 -19.90 1.05
C PHE A 118 5.43 -20.94 0.16
N SER A 119 6.16 -21.89 0.76
CA SER A 119 6.79 -23.00 0.04
C SER A 119 5.72 -23.90 -0.60
N ASP A 120 4.68 -24.24 0.15
CA ASP A 120 3.59 -25.09 -0.35
C ASP A 120 2.85 -24.41 -1.52
N SER A 121 2.59 -23.10 -1.40
CA SER A 121 1.94 -22.31 -2.45
C SER A 121 2.84 -22.18 -3.69
N PHE A 122 4.16 -22.01 -3.50
CA PHE A 122 5.13 -21.96 -4.58
C PHE A 122 5.17 -23.28 -5.35
N GLU A 123 5.32 -24.41 -4.65
CA GLU A 123 5.41 -25.73 -5.26
C GLU A 123 4.12 -26.08 -6.01
N ALA A 124 2.95 -25.76 -5.42
CA ALA A 124 1.66 -25.96 -6.07
C ALA A 124 1.53 -25.14 -7.37
N LEU A 125 1.91 -23.86 -7.35
CA LEU A 125 1.86 -22.99 -8.53
C LEU A 125 2.88 -23.42 -9.59
N TYR A 126 4.11 -23.71 -9.18
CA TYR A 126 5.19 -24.16 -10.07
C TYR A 126 4.79 -25.45 -10.78
N ARG A 127 4.28 -26.45 -10.04
CA ARG A 127 3.79 -27.70 -10.62
C ARG A 127 2.69 -27.43 -11.65
N THR A 128 1.68 -26.66 -11.27
CA THR A 128 0.54 -26.35 -12.15
C THR A 128 0.98 -25.67 -13.45
N ILE A 129 1.89 -24.68 -13.37
CA ILE A 129 2.40 -23.98 -14.56
C ILE A 129 3.26 -24.92 -15.42
N SER A 130 4.11 -25.74 -14.81
CA SER A 130 4.98 -26.68 -15.54
C SER A 130 4.19 -27.76 -16.29
N GLU A 131 3.15 -28.31 -15.66
CA GLU A 131 2.23 -29.27 -16.29
C GLU A 131 1.44 -28.62 -17.43
N SER A 132 0.92 -27.40 -17.21
CA SER A 132 0.23 -26.63 -18.24
C SER A 132 1.14 -26.31 -19.42
N LEU A 133 2.39 -25.91 -19.18
CA LEU A 133 3.33 -25.58 -20.24
C LEU A 133 3.68 -26.80 -21.08
N SER A 134 3.95 -27.95 -20.44
CA SER A 134 4.24 -29.21 -21.14
C SER A 134 3.06 -29.64 -22.02
N ARG A 135 1.84 -29.55 -21.48
CA ARG A 135 0.61 -29.85 -22.22
C ARG A 135 0.41 -28.90 -23.40
N SER A 136 0.40 -27.60 -23.15
CA SER A 136 0.12 -26.60 -24.19
C SER A 136 1.19 -26.57 -25.27
N SER A 137 2.46 -26.83 -24.92
CA SER A 137 3.55 -26.99 -25.91
C SER A 137 3.30 -28.19 -26.81
N ASN A 138 2.98 -29.36 -26.23
CA ASN A 138 2.73 -30.58 -27.01
C ASN A 138 1.50 -30.41 -27.93
N ASP A 139 0.41 -29.86 -27.41
CA ASP A 139 -0.80 -29.58 -28.19
C ASP A 139 -0.52 -28.56 -29.32
N ASN A 140 0.29 -27.54 -29.06
CA ASN A 140 0.66 -26.56 -30.10
C ASN A 140 1.58 -27.15 -31.17
N ASP A 141 2.53 -28.00 -30.80
CA ASP A 141 3.45 -28.64 -31.75
C ASP A 141 2.75 -29.68 -32.64
N LEU A 142 1.68 -30.32 -32.15
CA LEU A 142 0.97 -31.37 -32.89
C LEU A 142 -0.32 -30.90 -33.58
N ILE A 143 -1.04 -29.94 -33.00
CA ILE A 143 -2.42 -29.62 -33.40
C ILE A 143 -2.52 -28.20 -33.94
N TYR A 144 -2.12 -27.21 -33.14
CA TYR A 144 -2.45 -25.81 -33.43
C TYR A 144 -1.43 -25.10 -34.32
N LEU A 145 -0.15 -25.42 -34.15
CA LEU A 145 0.99 -24.82 -34.87
C LEU A 145 0.98 -23.28 -34.82
N ASP A 146 0.51 -22.72 -33.71
CA ASP A 146 0.44 -21.27 -33.51
C ASP A 146 1.84 -20.73 -33.15
N ILE A 147 2.17 -19.55 -33.66
CA ILE A 147 3.48 -18.94 -33.46
C ILE A 147 3.54 -18.39 -32.04
N VAL A 148 4.55 -18.82 -31.27
CA VAL A 148 4.79 -18.30 -29.93
C VAL A 148 5.36 -16.87 -30.05
N PRO A 149 4.61 -15.83 -29.64
CA PRO A 149 5.07 -14.46 -29.75
C PRO A 149 6.17 -14.19 -28.71
N PRO A 150 7.13 -13.32 -29.01
CA PRO A 150 8.14 -12.92 -28.05
C PRO A 150 7.52 -12.05 -26.93
N PRO A 151 8.16 -11.97 -25.74
CA PRO A 151 7.60 -11.29 -24.57
C PRO A 151 7.19 -9.82 -24.77
N HIS A 152 7.83 -9.10 -25.71
CA HIS A 152 7.56 -7.69 -25.98
C HIS A 152 6.32 -7.47 -26.87
N GLU A 153 5.84 -8.50 -27.57
CA GLU A 153 4.62 -8.44 -28.37
C GLU A 153 3.36 -8.78 -27.54
N LEU A 154 3.54 -9.28 -26.31
CA LEU A 154 2.44 -9.58 -25.40
C LEU A 154 1.77 -8.29 -24.92
N SER A 155 0.44 -8.33 -24.84
CA SER A 155 -0.34 -7.19 -24.36
C SER A 155 -0.04 -6.92 -22.89
N PRO A 156 0.37 -5.70 -22.50
CA PRO A 156 0.66 -5.38 -21.12
C PRO A 156 -0.61 -5.46 -20.26
N VAL A 157 -0.48 -6.05 -19.08
CA VAL A 157 -1.58 -6.15 -18.11
C VAL A 157 -1.62 -4.89 -17.27
N SER A 158 -2.68 -4.09 -17.40
CA SER A 158 -2.93 -2.95 -16.51
C SER A 158 -3.47 -3.44 -15.16
N GLY A 159 -2.80 -3.10 -14.07
CA GLY A 159 -3.28 -3.36 -12.70
C GLY A 159 -4.64 -2.69 -12.42
N PHE A 160 -5.48 -3.36 -11.63
CA PHE A 160 -6.74 -2.81 -11.13
C PHE A 160 -6.75 -2.77 -9.60
N LYS A 161 -6.74 -1.55 -9.05
CA LYS A 161 -6.67 -1.30 -7.60
C LYS A 161 -8.08 -1.38 -6.99
N MET A 162 -8.26 -2.25 -6.00
CA MET A 162 -9.51 -2.41 -5.25
C MET A 162 -9.38 -1.88 -3.82
N ALA A 163 -8.19 -2.05 -3.23
CA ALA A 163 -7.84 -1.55 -1.92
C ALA A 163 -7.43 -0.07 -2.02
N ASN A 164 -8.15 0.76 -1.27
CA ASN A 164 -7.84 2.17 -1.11
C ASN A 164 -7.45 2.44 0.34
N MET A 165 -6.58 3.43 0.55
CA MET A 165 -6.29 3.93 1.89
C MET A 165 -7.49 4.74 2.36
N ILE A 166 -8.10 4.30 3.47
CA ILE A 166 -9.21 5.00 4.11
C ILE A 166 -8.67 5.67 5.37
N VAL A 167 -8.82 6.98 5.44
CA VAL A 167 -8.54 7.74 6.67
C VAL A 167 -9.81 7.73 7.50
N PRO A 168 -9.78 7.26 8.76
CA PRO A 168 -10.95 7.32 9.64
C PRO A 168 -11.49 8.75 9.76
N GLU A 169 -12.81 8.92 9.69
CA GLU A 169 -13.46 10.23 9.74
C GLU A 169 -13.15 11.00 11.03
N VAL A 170 -13.00 10.26 12.13
CA VAL A 170 -12.58 10.80 13.44
C VAL A 170 -11.24 11.53 13.37
N ILE A 171 -10.32 11.06 12.51
CA ILE A 171 -8.99 11.67 12.34
C ILE A 171 -9.04 12.80 11.31
N SER A 172 -9.87 12.68 10.27
CA SER A 172 -9.97 13.72 9.24
C SER A 172 -10.74 14.95 9.72
N GLN A 173 -11.74 14.76 10.59
CA GLN A 173 -12.61 15.82 11.11
C GLN A 173 -12.82 15.71 12.62
N PRO A 174 -11.75 15.76 13.44
CA PRO A 174 -11.83 15.51 14.88
C PRO A 174 -12.83 16.43 15.57
N ALA A 175 -12.93 17.69 15.15
CA ALA A 175 -13.86 18.68 15.70
C ALA A 175 -15.33 18.25 15.64
N SER A 176 -15.72 17.45 14.65
CA SER A 176 -17.10 16.97 14.46
C SER A 176 -17.44 15.73 15.30
N PHE A 177 -16.45 15.14 15.96
CA PHE A 177 -16.59 13.94 16.80
C PHE A 177 -16.34 14.24 18.29
N VAL A 178 -15.78 15.40 18.63
CA VAL A 178 -15.78 15.92 20.00
C VAL A 178 -17.23 16.06 20.48
N GLU A 179 -17.52 15.57 21.69
CA GLU A 179 -18.87 15.48 22.29
C GLU A 179 -19.78 14.34 21.79
N LYS A 180 -19.34 13.52 20.81
CA LYS A 180 -20.01 12.26 20.44
C LYS A 180 -19.48 11.09 21.27
N GLU A 181 -20.19 9.95 21.27
CA GLU A 181 -19.79 8.73 21.99
C GLU A 181 -18.36 8.25 21.68
N GLU A 182 -17.87 8.47 20.46
CA GLU A 182 -16.58 7.93 20.00
C GLU A 182 -15.34 8.59 20.65
N LEU A 183 -15.37 9.91 20.87
CA LEU A 183 -14.26 10.65 21.50
C LEU A 183 -14.60 11.20 22.89
N GLY A 184 -15.89 11.26 23.22
CA GLY A 184 -16.36 11.83 24.47
C GLY A 184 -16.18 13.35 24.56
N PRO A 185 -16.37 13.93 25.76
CA PRO A 185 -16.22 15.36 25.98
C PRO A 185 -14.75 15.80 25.84
N PRO A 186 -14.48 17.04 25.40
CA PRO A 186 -13.12 17.54 25.24
C PRO A 186 -12.39 17.58 26.58
N LEU A 187 -11.25 16.89 26.66
CA LEU A 187 -10.41 16.83 27.87
C LEU A 187 -9.99 18.22 28.37
N PHE A 188 -9.72 19.14 27.45
CA PHE A 188 -9.24 20.49 27.73
C PHE A 188 -10.32 21.56 27.51
N ARG A 189 -11.58 21.28 27.90
CA ARG A 189 -12.69 22.24 27.76
C ARG A 189 -12.43 23.60 28.43
N ALA A 190 -11.71 23.59 29.55
CA ALA A 190 -11.36 24.80 30.30
C ALA A 190 -10.11 25.51 29.76
N LEU A 191 -9.39 24.89 28.82
CA LEU A 191 -8.17 25.47 28.26
C LEU A 191 -8.54 26.56 27.25
N VAL A 192 -8.18 27.78 27.59
CA VAL A 192 -8.38 28.94 26.73
C VAL A 192 -7.24 28.99 25.71
N PRO A 193 -7.52 29.23 24.40
CA PRO A 193 -6.47 29.33 23.39
C PRO A 193 -5.44 30.42 23.73
N LEU A 194 -4.16 30.15 23.45
CA LEU A 194 -3.06 31.09 23.72
C LEU A 194 -3.31 32.48 23.10
N VAL A 195 -3.94 32.53 21.93
CA VAL A 195 -4.28 33.79 21.24
C VAL A 195 -5.21 34.66 22.09
N VAL A 196 -6.15 34.05 22.81
CA VAL A 196 -7.06 34.78 23.71
C VAL A 196 -6.31 35.29 24.93
N HIS A 197 -5.38 34.51 25.48
CA HIS A 197 -4.49 34.99 26.55
C HIS A 197 -3.64 36.19 26.10
N GLN A 198 -3.04 36.11 24.91
CA GLN A 198 -2.26 37.22 24.35
C GLN A 198 -3.10 38.47 24.12
N ALA A 199 -4.32 38.32 23.59
CA ALA A 199 -5.24 39.43 23.39
C ALA A 199 -5.69 40.06 24.72
N ALA A 200 -5.97 39.25 25.74
CA ALA A 200 -6.34 39.73 27.07
C ALA A 200 -5.20 40.51 27.75
N SER A 201 -3.97 40.00 27.69
CA SER A 201 -2.80 40.71 28.22
C SER A 201 -2.57 42.05 27.51
N LEU A 202 -2.67 42.07 26.17
CA LEU A 202 -2.54 43.30 25.39
C LEU A 202 -3.65 44.31 25.71
N TYR A 203 -4.87 43.83 25.98
CA TYR A 203 -5.98 44.69 26.38
C TYR A 203 -5.74 45.33 27.74
N GLU A 204 -5.32 44.56 28.75
CA GLU A 204 -5.02 45.11 30.08
C GLU A 204 -3.87 46.13 30.02
N GLU A 205 -2.82 45.86 29.24
CA GLU A 205 -1.72 46.82 29.02
C GLU A 205 -2.23 48.15 28.44
N ARG A 206 -3.09 48.09 27.40
CA ARG A 206 -3.68 49.30 26.79
C ARG A 206 -4.61 50.04 27.73
N LYS A 207 -5.37 49.31 28.55
CA LYS A 207 -6.29 49.89 29.54
C LYS A 207 -5.52 50.60 30.65
N GLU A 208 -4.47 49.99 31.19
CA GLU A 208 -3.58 50.62 32.16
C GLU A 208 -2.91 51.86 31.58
N GLN A 209 -2.39 51.77 30.36
CA GLN A 209 -1.80 52.91 29.66
C GLN A 209 -2.82 54.06 29.49
N TYR A 210 -4.06 53.74 29.12
CA TYR A 210 -5.12 54.73 28.99
C TYR A 210 -5.44 55.42 30.31
N ILE A 211 -5.62 54.67 31.40
CA ILE A 211 -5.91 55.22 32.74
C ILE A 211 -4.75 56.09 33.20
N ARG A 212 -3.50 55.63 33.04
CA ARG A 212 -2.32 56.37 33.45
C ARG A 212 -2.19 57.71 32.72
N LEU A 213 -2.37 57.70 31.39
CA LEU A 213 -2.20 58.90 30.57
C LEU A 213 -3.38 59.86 30.63
N ARG A 214 -4.62 59.36 30.74
CA ARG A 214 -5.83 60.20 30.64
C ARG A 214 -6.44 60.58 31.97
N ILE A 215 -6.17 59.82 33.04
CA ILE A 215 -6.78 60.05 34.34
C ILE A 215 -5.71 60.45 35.35
N LEU A 216 -4.70 59.59 35.57
CA LEU A 216 -3.73 59.82 36.64
C LEU A 216 -2.79 61.00 36.35
N SER A 217 -2.16 61.05 35.17
CA SER A 217 -1.24 62.16 34.83
C SER A 217 -1.91 63.55 34.91
N PRO A 218 -3.10 63.77 34.32
CA PRO A 218 -3.76 65.07 34.43
C PRO A 218 -4.21 65.41 35.86
N LEU A 219 -4.64 64.41 36.64
CA LEU A 219 -5.00 64.63 38.05
C LEU A 219 -3.78 64.97 38.90
N ASP A 220 -2.66 64.30 38.68
CA ASP A 220 -1.40 64.58 39.36
C ASP A 220 -0.90 65.99 39.02
N GLU A 221 -0.96 66.39 37.74
CA GLU A 221 -0.63 67.75 37.28
C GLU A 221 -1.52 68.81 37.96
N LEU A 222 -2.85 68.63 37.94
CA LEU A 222 -3.80 69.55 38.57
C LEU A 222 -3.61 69.62 40.10
N SER A 223 -3.30 68.49 40.75
CA SER A 223 -3.04 68.46 42.19
C SER A 223 -1.73 69.16 42.56
N ALA A 224 -0.69 69.01 41.74
CA ALA A 224 0.57 69.69 41.90
C ALA A 224 0.43 71.21 41.72
N GLU A 225 -0.39 71.66 40.75
CA GLU A 225 -0.74 73.07 40.56
C GLU A 225 -1.49 73.66 41.75
N CYS A 226 -2.47 72.94 42.31
CA CYS A 226 -3.21 73.38 43.51
C CYS A 226 -2.38 73.40 44.81
N SER A 227 -1.21 72.74 44.84
CA SER A 227 -0.32 72.68 46.00
C SER A 227 0.76 73.77 46.06
N LYS A 228 0.82 74.63 45.03
CA LYS A 228 1.66 75.83 44.97
C LYS A 228 0.86 77.07 45.36
#